data_AF-A0A820Q2C6-F1
#
_entry.id   AF-A0A820Q2C6-F1
#
_cell.length_a   1.000
_cell.length_b   1.000
_cell.length_c   1.000
_cell.angle_alpha   90.00
_cell.angle_beta   90.00
_cell.angle_gamma   90.00
#
_symmetry.space_group_name_H-M   'P 1'
#
loop_
_entity.id
_entity.type
_entity.pdbx_description
1 polymer ?
#
loop_
_entity_poly.entity_id
_entity_poly.type
_entity_poly.pdbx_seq_one_letter_code
_entity_poly.pdbx_strand_id
1 'polypeptide(L)'
;MAQKQEFSSLTDSEHKVRRGSSQSYIEQQQIRMDDQDENKQIKQEMATQQITINNLTQTIEAIQVSNALCHNVLPTKTSSLITAPLWQSTSINQLLDSTPFTGSASQEVSDWIDDSSNKCDQVQLDDAQRLSVVIDLLKGNAKLWYDTYKDTIHDWVTLKNKLTTYFKLVTGTDHFQLERKLYNRRRQTNELAIDYCHNVLRLCSKVNKYMNG
;
A
#
# COMPACT_ATOMS: atom_id res chain seq x y z
N MET A 1 37.14 37.55 72.81
CA MET A 1 35.70 37.30 72.51
C MET A 1 35.21 38.53 71.75
N ALA A 2 35.16 38.46 70.41
CA ALA A 2 33.96 38.18 69.57
C ALA A 2 33.02 39.41 69.56
N GLN A 3 32.49 39.98 68.47
CA GLN A 3 32.38 39.78 67.01
C GLN A 3 32.00 41.19 66.45
N LYS A 4 32.47 41.68 65.28
CA LYS A 4 31.90 41.46 63.92
C LYS A 4 30.37 41.65 63.89
N GLN A 5 29.69 42.33 62.96
CA GLN A 5 29.97 42.96 61.66
C GLN A 5 28.60 43.57 61.23
N GLU A 6 28.55 44.24 60.06
CA GLU A 6 27.33 44.54 59.26
C GLU A 6 26.56 45.83 59.59
N PHE A 7 26.69 46.84 58.71
CA PHE A 7 25.65 47.18 57.74
C PHE A 7 26.22 48.20 56.74
N SER A 8 26.66 47.71 55.59
CA SER A 8 26.99 48.53 54.42
C SER A 8 26.60 47.73 53.17
N SER A 9 25.39 47.96 52.66
CA SER A 9 24.98 47.59 51.31
C SER A 9 23.57 48.11 51.01
N LEU A 10 23.49 49.34 50.49
CA LEU A 10 22.22 49.86 49.97
C LEU A 10 22.44 50.79 48.77
N THR A 11 23.28 50.38 47.82
CA THR A 11 23.35 50.99 46.48
C THR A 11 23.91 49.96 45.48
N ASP A 12 23.10 49.02 44.99
CA ASP A 12 23.54 48.20 43.84
C ASP A 12 22.39 47.56 43.02
N SER A 13 21.22 48.18 43.00
CA SER A 13 20.02 47.60 42.37
C SER A 13 19.51 48.33 41.12
N GLU A 14 20.25 49.27 40.52
CA GLU A 14 19.71 50.07 39.41
C GLU A 14 20.40 49.92 38.04
N HIS A 15 21.32 48.97 37.81
CA HIS A 15 22.04 48.92 36.52
C HIS A 15 21.88 47.64 35.68
N LYS A 16 20.92 46.75 36.00
CA LYS A 16 20.84 45.43 35.33
C LYS A 16 19.57 45.11 34.52
N VAL A 17 18.85 46.12 34.01
CA VAL A 17 17.63 45.87 33.19
C VAL A 17 17.76 46.31 31.72
N ARG A 18 18.84 46.97 31.30
CA ARG A 18 18.91 47.59 29.94
C ARG A 18 19.73 46.86 28.86
N ARG A 19 20.24 45.64 29.10
CA ARG A 19 21.02 44.87 28.08
C ARG A 19 20.30 43.69 27.43
N GLY A 20 19.06 43.36 27.82
CA GLY A 20 18.30 42.22 27.27
C GLY A 20 17.55 42.49 25.96
N SER A 21 17.34 43.77 25.60
CA SER A 21 16.48 44.13 24.45
C SER A 21 17.21 44.13 23.11
N SER A 22 18.51 44.44 23.07
CA SER A 22 19.25 44.57 21.81
C SER A 22 19.68 43.20 21.26
N GLN A 23 20.10 42.28 22.13
CA GLN A 23 20.55 40.95 21.72
C GLN A 23 19.40 40.10 21.16
N SER A 24 18.23 40.14 21.83
CA SER A 24 17.02 39.45 21.38
C SER A 24 16.51 39.98 20.02
N TYR A 25 16.68 41.28 19.76
CA TYR A 25 16.28 41.87 18.49
C TYR A 25 17.23 41.48 17.34
N ILE A 26 18.53 41.37 17.61
CA ILE A 26 19.53 40.91 16.62
C ILE A 26 19.27 39.44 16.26
N GLU A 27 19.00 38.60 17.25
CA GLU A 27 18.74 37.16 17.03
C GLU A 27 17.43 36.93 16.25
N GLN A 28 16.38 37.70 16.52
CA GLN A 28 15.14 37.68 15.73
C GLN A 28 15.30 38.24 14.31
N GLN A 29 16.28 39.13 14.07
CA GLN A 29 16.62 39.55 12.71
C GLN A 29 17.38 38.46 11.96
N GLN A 30 18.30 37.76 12.64
CA GLN A 30 19.07 36.68 12.05
C GLN A 30 18.17 35.50 11.61
N ILE A 31 17.25 35.06 12.48
CA ILE A 31 16.27 34.01 12.15
C ILE A 31 15.44 34.38 10.91
N ARG A 32 14.97 35.63 10.83
CA ARG A 32 14.19 36.10 9.67
C ARG A 32 14.98 36.17 8.37
N MET A 33 16.29 36.41 8.44
CA MET A 33 17.16 36.38 7.26
C MET A 33 17.42 34.93 6.81
N ASP A 34 17.67 34.03 7.75
CA ASP A 34 17.93 32.61 7.47
C ASP A 34 16.68 31.95 6.84
N ASP A 35 15.47 32.23 7.37
CA ASP A 35 14.19 31.78 6.81
C ASP A 35 13.95 32.34 5.38
N GLN A 36 14.42 33.56 5.10
CA GLN A 36 14.29 34.16 3.78
C GLN A 36 15.22 33.51 2.76
N ASP A 37 16.42 33.09 3.17
CA ASP A 37 17.38 32.45 2.28
C ASP A 37 17.01 30.98 2.00
N GLU A 38 16.47 30.26 2.98
CA GLU A 38 15.92 28.92 2.76
C GLU A 38 14.71 28.95 1.80
N ASN A 39 13.82 29.95 1.93
CA ASN A 39 12.67 30.10 1.04
C ASN A 39 13.08 30.49 -0.40
N LYS A 40 14.17 31.26 -0.56
CA LYS A 40 14.76 31.51 -1.90
C LYS A 40 15.34 30.24 -2.50
N GLN A 41 16.03 29.42 -1.69
CA GLN A 41 16.61 28.16 -2.14
C GLN A 41 15.53 27.17 -2.59
N ILE A 42 14.45 27.02 -1.83
CA ILE A 42 13.31 26.17 -2.19
C ILE A 42 12.67 26.64 -3.50
N LYS A 43 12.48 27.95 -3.69
CA LYS A 43 11.93 28.49 -4.95
C LYS A 43 12.84 28.22 -6.14
N GLN A 44 14.15 28.33 -5.97
CA GLN A 44 15.13 28.04 -7.00
C GLN A 44 15.14 26.53 -7.36
N GLU A 45 15.04 25.67 -6.36
CA GLU A 45 14.95 24.23 -6.56
C GLU A 45 13.67 23.83 -7.29
N MET A 46 12.51 24.39 -6.90
CA MET A 46 11.26 24.18 -7.63
C MET A 46 11.33 24.66 -9.07
N ALA A 47 11.96 25.81 -9.34
CA ALA A 47 12.15 26.28 -10.71
C ALA A 47 13.03 25.32 -11.54
N THR A 48 14.06 24.74 -10.92
CA THR A 48 14.95 23.77 -11.56
C THR A 48 14.24 22.44 -11.85
N GLN A 49 13.40 21.99 -10.92
CA GLN A 49 12.55 20.82 -11.12
C GLN A 49 11.52 21.06 -12.23
N GLN A 50 10.92 22.25 -12.31
CA GLN A 50 9.98 22.60 -13.37
C GLN A 50 10.63 22.61 -14.77
N ILE A 51 11.85 23.13 -14.88
CA ILE A 51 12.63 23.06 -16.13
C ILE A 51 12.90 21.60 -16.51
N THR A 52 13.24 20.75 -15.55
CA THR A 52 13.49 19.33 -15.79
C THR A 52 12.23 18.61 -16.29
N ILE A 53 11.07 18.88 -15.68
CA ILE A 53 9.78 18.35 -16.12
C ILE A 53 9.45 18.78 -17.54
N ASN A 54 9.66 20.06 -17.86
CA ASN A 54 9.38 20.58 -19.20
C ASN A 54 10.29 19.92 -20.25
N ASN A 55 11.58 19.73 -19.94
CA ASN A 55 12.51 19.05 -20.83
C ASN A 55 12.08 17.59 -21.06
N LEU A 56 11.73 16.86 -19.99
CA LEU A 56 11.23 15.48 -20.11
C LEU A 56 9.95 15.39 -20.93
N THR A 57 9.06 16.38 -20.78
CA THR A 57 7.81 16.48 -21.56
C THR A 57 8.12 16.64 -23.05
N GLN A 58 9.07 17.50 -23.41
CA GLN A 58 9.49 17.67 -24.80
C GLN A 58 10.15 16.42 -25.38
N THR A 59 10.94 15.68 -24.59
CA THR A 59 11.52 14.40 -25.05
C THR A 59 10.44 13.35 -25.32
N ILE A 60 9.40 13.29 -24.49
CA ILE A 60 8.27 12.37 -24.66
C ILE A 60 7.48 12.72 -25.93
N GLU A 61 7.23 13.99 -26.19
CA GLU A 61 6.58 14.46 -27.43
C GLU A 61 7.40 14.09 -28.68
N ALA A 62 8.73 14.23 -28.62
CA ALA A 62 9.61 13.84 -29.73
C ALA A 62 9.59 12.32 -30.01
N ILE A 63 9.42 11.49 -28.98
CA ILE A 63 9.27 10.03 -29.13
C ILE A 63 7.92 9.68 -29.77
N GLN A 64 6.85 10.39 -29.43
CA GLN A 64 5.51 10.19 -30.03
C GLN A 64 5.50 10.54 -31.53
N VAL A 65 6.20 11.60 -31.95
CA VAL A 65 6.31 11.99 -33.37
C VAL A 65 7.12 10.97 -34.17
N SER A 66 8.16 10.37 -33.57
CA SER A 66 8.99 9.36 -34.25
C SER A 66 8.23 8.06 -34.55
N ASN A 67 7.25 7.69 -33.71
CA ASN A 67 6.39 6.54 -33.95
C ASN A 67 5.30 6.80 -35.01
N ALA A 68 5.01 8.06 -35.36
CA ALA A 68 3.99 8.42 -36.35
C ALA A 68 4.44 8.30 -37.82
N LEU A 69 5.73 8.03 -38.08
CA LEU A 69 6.27 7.80 -39.44
C LEU A 69 6.16 6.35 -39.91
N CYS A 70 5.70 5.44 -39.05
CA CYS A 70 5.49 4.04 -39.35
C CYS A 70 4.01 3.70 -39.17
N HIS A 71 3.35 3.31 -40.27
CA HIS A 71 1.94 2.90 -40.39
C HIS A 71 0.93 3.98 -40.83
N ASN A 72 0.94 4.20 -42.15
CA ASN A 72 -0.25 4.58 -42.91
C ASN A 72 -1.35 3.52 -42.75
N VAL A 73 -2.47 3.82 -42.08
CA VAL A 73 -3.86 3.48 -42.50
C VAL A 73 -4.84 4.47 -41.84
N LEU A 74 -5.70 5.10 -42.66
CA LEU A 74 -6.76 6.06 -42.32
C LEU A 74 -8.16 5.36 -42.46
N PRO A 75 -9.31 5.97 -42.10
CA PRO A 75 -9.85 6.29 -40.76
C PRO A 75 -11.24 5.65 -40.51
N THR A 76 -11.81 5.76 -39.30
CA THR A 76 -13.08 6.51 -39.09
C THR A 76 -13.58 6.51 -37.64
N LYS A 77 -14.05 7.71 -37.26
CA LYS A 77 -15.10 8.07 -36.30
C LYS A 77 -14.84 7.86 -34.79
N THR A 78 -14.34 8.95 -34.21
CA THR A 78 -14.94 9.65 -33.06
C THR A 78 -16.04 8.89 -32.33
N SER A 79 -15.67 8.28 -31.21
CA SER A 79 -16.54 8.22 -30.04
C SER A 79 -15.68 8.53 -28.82
N SER A 80 -16.02 9.63 -28.19
CA SER A 80 -15.44 10.13 -26.95
C SER A 80 -15.50 9.05 -25.87
N LEU A 81 -14.37 8.42 -25.58
CA LEU A 81 -14.18 7.64 -24.37
C LEU A 81 -12.98 8.25 -23.67
N ILE A 82 -13.24 8.73 -22.46
CA ILE A 82 -12.23 9.11 -21.48
C ILE A 82 -11.42 7.83 -21.24
N THR A 83 -10.30 7.68 -21.95
CA THR A 83 -9.42 6.52 -21.84
C THR A 83 -8.78 6.58 -20.46
N ALA A 84 -9.15 5.63 -19.60
CA ALA A 84 -8.47 5.39 -18.35
C ALA A 84 -6.95 5.29 -18.59
N PRO A 85 -6.12 5.80 -17.67
CA PRO A 85 -4.68 5.85 -17.88
C PRO A 85 -4.11 4.44 -18.09
N LEU A 86 -3.26 4.31 -19.11
CA LEU A 86 -2.68 3.09 -19.67
C LEU A 86 -1.93 2.17 -18.68
N TRP A 87 -1.83 2.54 -17.39
CA TRP A 87 -1.16 1.73 -16.36
C TRP A 87 -2.05 0.62 -15.79
N GLN A 88 -3.36 0.61 -16.05
CA GLN A 88 -4.18 -0.59 -15.85
C GLN A 88 -3.98 -1.53 -17.03
N SER A 89 -2.82 -2.17 -17.05
CA SER A 89 -2.48 -3.26 -17.96
C SER A 89 -3.63 -4.26 -18.06
N THR A 90 -3.89 -4.78 -19.27
CA THR A 90 -4.84 -5.88 -19.52
C THR A 90 -4.67 -7.03 -18.51
N SER A 91 -3.43 -7.28 -18.06
CA SER A 91 -3.11 -8.31 -17.07
C SER A 91 -3.61 -8.00 -15.65
N ILE A 92 -3.71 -6.72 -15.26
CA ILE A 92 -4.27 -6.31 -13.97
C ILE A 92 -5.79 -6.42 -14.00
N ASN A 93 -6.44 -6.05 -15.11
CA ASN A 93 -7.88 -6.23 -15.27
C ASN A 93 -8.28 -7.72 -15.27
N GLN A 94 -7.47 -8.58 -15.90
CA GLN A 94 -7.65 -10.04 -15.80
C GLN A 94 -7.44 -10.57 -14.37
N LEU A 95 -6.60 -9.91 -13.56
CA LEU A 95 -6.48 -10.23 -12.14
C LEU A 95 -7.73 -9.84 -11.36
N LEU A 96 -8.33 -8.69 -11.66
CA LEU A 96 -9.56 -8.19 -11.03
C LEU A 96 -10.80 -9.03 -11.40
N ASP A 97 -10.76 -9.73 -12.54
CA ASP A 97 -11.73 -10.77 -12.91
C ASP A 97 -11.55 -12.06 -12.09
N SER A 98 -10.53 -12.15 -11.22
CA SER A 98 -10.37 -13.29 -10.31
C SER A 98 -11.53 -13.39 -9.32
N THR A 99 -11.76 -14.62 -8.86
CA THR A 99 -12.79 -14.93 -7.87
C THR A 99 -12.65 -14.03 -6.64
N PRO A 100 -13.64 -13.17 -6.34
CA PRO A 100 -13.59 -12.30 -5.17
C PRO A 100 -13.66 -13.12 -3.88
N PHE A 101 -13.00 -12.64 -2.82
CA PHE A 101 -13.12 -13.24 -1.50
C PHE A 101 -14.21 -12.55 -0.70
N THR A 102 -15.24 -13.32 -0.35
CA THR A 102 -16.41 -12.82 0.38
C THR A 102 -16.28 -13.00 1.89
N GLY A 103 -15.33 -13.82 2.35
CA GLY A 103 -15.24 -14.26 3.74
C GLY A 103 -16.30 -15.30 4.13
N SER A 104 -16.83 -16.04 3.14
CA SER A 104 -17.81 -17.11 3.37
C SER A 104 -17.13 -18.43 3.76
N ALA A 105 -17.83 -19.28 4.53
CA ALA A 105 -17.34 -20.60 4.94
C ALA A 105 -17.08 -21.56 3.76
N SER A 106 -17.63 -21.27 2.58
CA SER A 106 -17.33 -22.03 1.35
C SER A 106 -15.98 -21.71 0.72
N GLN A 107 -15.37 -20.57 1.08
CA GLN A 107 -14.09 -20.11 0.54
C GLN A 107 -13.00 -20.23 1.62
N GLU A 108 -12.03 -21.12 1.38
CA GLU A 108 -10.86 -21.26 2.23
C GLU A 108 -9.92 -20.08 2.05
N VAL A 109 -9.72 -19.28 3.12
CA VAL A 109 -8.90 -18.06 3.05
C VAL A 109 -7.47 -18.33 2.60
N SER A 110 -6.85 -19.44 3.06
CA SER A 110 -5.48 -19.78 2.65
C SER A 110 -5.37 -20.16 1.18
N ASP A 111 -6.34 -20.92 0.67
CA ASP A 111 -6.36 -21.28 -0.76
C ASP A 111 -6.50 -20.05 -1.63
N TRP A 112 -7.36 -19.12 -1.21
CA TRP A 112 -7.63 -17.90 -1.96
C TRP A 112 -6.44 -16.95 -1.95
N ILE A 113 -5.77 -16.79 -0.79
CA ILE A 113 -4.55 -15.98 -0.68
C ILE A 113 -3.44 -16.56 -1.56
N ASP A 114 -3.25 -17.88 -1.56
CA ASP A 114 -2.21 -18.52 -2.36
C ASP A 114 -2.50 -18.38 -3.86
N ASP A 115 -3.75 -18.57 -4.30
CA ASP A 115 -4.16 -18.33 -5.69
C ASP A 115 -3.93 -16.86 -6.11
N SER A 116 -4.34 -15.92 -5.26
CA SER A 116 -4.19 -14.49 -5.51
C SER A 116 -2.72 -14.08 -5.56
N SER A 117 -1.88 -14.61 -4.67
CA SER A 117 -0.44 -14.35 -4.67
C SER A 117 0.20 -14.86 -5.94
N ASN A 118 -0.06 -16.11 -6.32
CA ASN A 118 0.50 -16.71 -7.54
C ASN A 118 0.15 -15.90 -8.79
N LYS A 119 -1.08 -15.39 -8.87
CA LYS A 119 -1.52 -14.50 -9.95
C LYS A 119 -0.78 -13.16 -9.93
N CYS A 120 -0.60 -12.55 -8.77
CA CYS A 120 0.20 -11.33 -8.63
C CYS A 120 1.66 -11.57 -9.05
N ASP A 121 2.23 -12.71 -8.68
CA ASP A 121 3.60 -13.12 -9.03
C ASP A 121 3.76 -13.31 -10.56
N GLN A 122 2.74 -13.88 -11.24
CA GLN A 122 2.74 -14.03 -12.71
C GLN A 122 2.79 -12.67 -13.44
N VAL A 123 2.18 -11.64 -12.86
CA VAL A 123 2.16 -10.28 -13.42
C VAL A 123 3.29 -9.42 -12.86
N GLN A 124 4.15 -9.99 -12.00
CA GLN A 124 5.28 -9.31 -11.36
C GLN A 124 4.87 -8.03 -10.61
N LEU A 125 3.72 -8.07 -9.93
CA LEU A 125 3.27 -6.95 -9.12
C LEU A 125 4.19 -6.76 -7.90
N ASP A 126 4.56 -5.51 -7.67
CA ASP A 126 5.23 -5.12 -6.43
C ASP A 126 4.27 -5.26 -5.23
N ASP A 127 4.81 -5.16 -4.01
CA ASP A 127 4.03 -5.38 -2.79
C ASP A 127 2.90 -4.35 -2.60
N ALA A 128 3.07 -3.12 -3.08
CA ALA A 128 2.05 -2.07 -2.95
C ALA A 128 0.91 -2.28 -3.95
N GLN A 129 1.25 -2.62 -5.19
CA GLN A 129 0.30 -2.98 -6.24
C GLN A 129 -0.48 -4.24 -5.87
N ARG A 130 0.21 -5.28 -5.40
CA ARG A 130 -0.40 -6.52 -4.89
C ARG A 130 -1.38 -6.23 -3.77
N LEU A 131 -0.99 -5.41 -2.81
CA LEU A 131 -1.85 -5.01 -1.71
C LEU A 131 -3.13 -4.33 -2.24
N SER A 132 -2.99 -3.36 -3.14
CA SER A 132 -4.14 -2.66 -3.74
C SER A 132 -5.09 -3.62 -4.47
N VAL A 133 -4.56 -4.46 -5.36
CA VAL A 133 -5.37 -5.39 -6.15
C VAL A 133 -6.08 -6.41 -5.26
N VAL A 134 -5.40 -6.93 -4.24
CA VAL A 134 -6.02 -7.90 -3.33
C VAL A 134 -7.12 -7.25 -2.48
N ILE A 135 -6.95 -6.00 -2.04
CA ILE A 135 -8.00 -5.24 -1.36
C ILE A 135 -9.24 -5.08 -2.26
N ASP A 136 -9.05 -4.80 -3.55
CA ASP A 136 -10.16 -4.64 -4.50
C ASP A 136 -10.95 -5.93 -4.73
N LEU A 137 -10.29 -7.09 -4.58
CA LEU A 137 -10.91 -8.42 -4.65
C LEU A 137 -11.66 -8.82 -3.37
N LEU A 138 -11.53 -8.07 -2.27
CA LEU A 138 -12.33 -8.30 -1.07
C LEU A 138 -13.77 -7.79 -1.29
N LYS A 139 -14.75 -8.65 -0.99
CA LYS A 139 -16.18 -8.34 -1.07
C LYS A 139 -16.89 -8.82 0.21
N GLY A 140 -18.15 -8.42 0.39
CA GLY A 140 -19.00 -8.89 1.49
C GLY A 140 -18.34 -8.72 2.86
N ASN A 141 -18.34 -9.79 3.66
CA ASN A 141 -17.81 -9.79 5.02
C ASN A 141 -16.30 -9.51 5.08
N ALA A 142 -15.55 -9.98 4.07
CA ALA A 142 -14.12 -9.70 3.98
C ALA A 142 -13.83 -8.20 3.77
N LYS A 143 -14.67 -7.52 2.98
CA LYS A 143 -14.53 -6.07 2.78
C LYS A 143 -14.88 -5.29 4.05
N LEU A 144 -15.96 -5.64 4.74
CA LEU A 144 -16.32 -5.03 6.03
C LEU A 144 -15.22 -5.22 7.07
N TRP A 145 -14.65 -6.41 7.15
CA TRP A 145 -13.51 -6.70 8.00
C TRP A 145 -12.32 -5.78 7.66
N TYR A 146 -11.95 -5.69 6.38
CA TYR A 146 -10.85 -4.84 5.96
C TYR A 146 -11.10 -3.38 6.33
N ASP A 147 -12.30 -2.85 6.11
CA ASP A 147 -12.64 -1.47 6.44
C ASP A 147 -12.51 -1.16 7.94
N THR A 148 -12.66 -2.17 8.80
CA THR A 148 -12.49 -2.06 10.26
C THR A 148 -11.01 -2.02 10.68
N TYR A 149 -10.12 -2.69 9.93
CA TYR A 149 -8.71 -2.86 10.31
C TYR A 149 -7.72 -2.17 9.37
N LYS A 150 -8.19 -1.47 8.32
CA LYS A 150 -7.37 -0.86 7.27
C LYS A 150 -6.25 0.04 7.79
N ASP A 151 -6.49 0.77 8.88
CA ASP A 151 -5.51 1.69 9.48
C ASP A 151 -4.31 0.96 10.11
N THR A 152 -4.42 -0.36 10.27
CA THR A 152 -3.35 -1.21 10.83
C THR A 152 -2.70 -2.11 9.79
N ILE A 153 -3.06 -1.94 8.51
CA ILE A 153 -2.61 -2.78 7.40
C ILE A 153 -1.90 -1.88 6.39
N HIS A 154 -0.57 -1.91 6.40
CA HIS A 154 0.26 -1.04 5.55
C HIS A 154 1.05 -1.80 4.48
N ASP A 155 1.07 -3.12 4.57
CA ASP A 155 1.84 -3.97 3.68
C ASP A 155 1.12 -5.30 3.43
N TRP A 156 1.56 -6.00 2.37
CA TRP A 156 1.00 -7.28 1.95
C TRP A 156 1.09 -8.37 3.03
N VAL A 157 2.21 -8.43 3.75
CA VAL A 157 2.47 -9.46 4.77
C VAL A 157 1.50 -9.30 5.94
N THR A 158 1.28 -8.08 6.39
CA THR A 158 0.33 -7.71 7.45
C THR A 158 -1.09 -8.04 7.04
N LEU A 159 -1.50 -7.72 5.80
CA LEU A 159 -2.82 -8.09 5.29
C LEU A 159 -2.99 -9.61 5.28
N LYS A 160 -2.04 -10.34 4.68
CA LYS A 160 -2.06 -11.80 4.56
C LYS A 160 -2.21 -12.46 5.93
N ASN A 161 -1.42 -12.05 6.92
CA ASN A 161 -1.44 -12.62 8.25
C ASN A 161 -2.76 -12.33 8.97
N LYS A 162 -3.20 -11.06 8.99
CA LYS A 162 -4.45 -10.69 9.69
C LYS A 162 -5.67 -11.31 9.05
N LEU A 163 -5.75 -11.32 7.71
CA LEU A 163 -6.85 -11.91 6.94
C LEU A 163 -6.91 -13.42 7.21
N THR A 164 -5.76 -14.10 7.15
CA THR A 164 -5.65 -15.53 7.44
C THR A 164 -6.09 -15.82 8.87
N THR A 165 -5.59 -15.11 9.87
CA THR A 165 -5.93 -15.36 11.27
C THR A 165 -7.42 -15.15 11.53
N TYR A 166 -7.99 -14.03 11.07
CA TYR A 166 -9.39 -13.72 11.29
C TYR A 166 -10.30 -14.75 10.60
N PHE A 167 -10.11 -14.96 9.31
CA PHE A 167 -11.01 -15.85 8.56
C PHE A 167 -10.74 -17.32 8.85
N LYS A 168 -9.53 -17.78 9.20
CA LYS A 168 -9.34 -19.15 9.70
C LYS A 168 -10.09 -19.39 11.01
N LEU A 169 -10.09 -18.42 11.92
CA LEU A 169 -10.81 -18.52 13.19
C LEU A 169 -12.32 -18.58 12.96
N VAL A 170 -12.83 -17.78 12.02
CA VAL A 170 -14.27 -17.67 11.72
C VAL A 170 -14.79 -18.79 10.83
N THR A 171 -14.02 -19.22 9.82
CA THR A 171 -14.41 -20.31 8.91
C THR A 171 -14.03 -21.68 9.44
N GLY A 172 -13.19 -21.74 10.48
CA GLY A 172 -12.96 -22.93 11.29
C GLY A 172 -12.70 -24.16 10.44
N THR A 173 -11.68 -24.12 9.59
CA THR A 173 -11.22 -25.30 8.84
C THR A 173 -10.47 -26.20 9.81
N ASP A 174 -11.23 -26.79 10.73
CA ASP A 174 -10.79 -27.81 11.65
C ASP A 174 -10.41 -29.05 10.83
N HIS A 175 -9.40 -29.78 11.29
CA HIS A 175 -8.99 -31.07 10.75
C HIS A 175 -10.21 -31.98 10.49
N PHE A 176 -11.16 -32.00 11.42
CA PHE A 176 -12.41 -32.74 11.30
C PHE A 176 -13.25 -32.32 10.08
N GLN A 177 -13.33 -31.03 9.75
CA GLN A 177 -14.07 -30.56 8.58
C GLN A 177 -13.37 -30.95 7.28
N LEU A 178 -12.04 -30.94 7.24
CA LEU A 178 -11.26 -31.40 6.09
C LEU A 178 -11.42 -32.90 5.87
N GLU A 179 -11.33 -33.71 6.92
CA GLU A 179 -11.60 -35.15 6.86
C GLU A 179 -13.02 -35.43 6.41
N ARG A 180 -14.00 -34.74 6.98
CA ARG A 180 -15.41 -34.87 6.58
C ARG A 180 -15.62 -34.47 5.12
N LYS A 181 -14.96 -33.42 4.65
CA LYS A 181 -15.01 -32.97 3.25
C LYS A 181 -14.38 -34.00 2.31
N LEU A 182 -13.24 -34.59 2.69
CA LEU A 182 -12.59 -35.66 1.95
C LEU A 182 -13.47 -36.92 1.89
N TYR A 183 -13.99 -37.38 3.03
CA TYR A 183 -14.84 -38.56 3.13
C TYR A 183 -16.11 -38.46 2.28
N ASN A 184 -16.76 -37.29 2.33
CA ASN A 184 -17.99 -37.02 1.59
C ASN A 184 -17.73 -36.60 0.13
N ARG A 185 -16.48 -36.49 -0.30
CA ARG A 185 -16.19 -36.10 -1.67
C ARG A 185 -16.63 -37.21 -2.63
N ARG A 186 -17.52 -36.83 -3.54
CA ARG A 186 -17.99 -37.66 -4.66
C ARG A 186 -17.83 -36.86 -5.93
N ARG A 187 -17.40 -37.51 -7.02
CA ARG A 187 -17.28 -36.86 -8.33
C ARG A 187 -18.66 -36.34 -8.75
N GLN A 188 -18.73 -35.08 -9.15
CA GLN A 188 -20.00 -34.52 -9.64
C GLN A 188 -20.27 -34.96 -11.08
N THR A 189 -21.53 -34.92 -11.51
CA THR A 189 -21.94 -35.36 -12.86
C THR A 189 -21.30 -34.53 -13.97
N ASN A 190 -20.93 -33.28 -13.70
CA ASN A 190 -20.35 -32.35 -14.67
C ASN A 190 -18.85 -32.11 -14.44
N GLU A 191 -18.20 -32.92 -13.59
CA GLU A 191 -16.79 -32.78 -13.26
C GLU A 191 -15.92 -33.77 -14.04
N LEU A 192 -14.84 -33.29 -14.66
CA LEU A 192 -13.88 -34.15 -15.34
C LEU A 192 -13.19 -35.07 -14.32
N ALA A 193 -12.89 -36.30 -14.74
CA ALA A 193 -12.24 -37.28 -13.85
C ALA A 193 -10.88 -36.79 -13.32
N ILE A 194 -10.12 -36.07 -14.15
CA ILE A 194 -8.81 -35.50 -13.78
C ILE A 194 -8.96 -34.43 -12.69
N ASP A 195 -9.94 -33.53 -12.82
CA ASP A 195 -10.17 -32.44 -11.85
C ASP A 195 -10.59 -33.00 -10.50
N TYR A 196 -11.44 -34.04 -10.52
CA TYR A 196 -11.82 -34.77 -9.33
C TYR A 196 -10.60 -35.38 -8.62
N CYS A 197 -9.74 -36.09 -9.36
CA CYS A 197 -8.53 -36.70 -8.79
C CYS A 197 -7.60 -35.65 -8.18
N HIS A 198 -7.36 -34.53 -8.89
CA HIS A 198 -6.55 -33.43 -8.36
C HIS A 198 -7.16 -32.81 -7.10
N ASN A 199 -8.49 -32.67 -7.05
CA ASN A 199 -9.18 -32.13 -5.88
C ASN A 199 -9.06 -33.06 -4.66
N VAL A 200 -9.25 -34.38 -4.86
CA VAL A 200 -9.08 -35.39 -3.81
C VAL A 200 -7.64 -35.41 -3.31
N LEU A 201 -6.64 -35.43 -4.21
CA LEU A 201 -5.23 -35.39 -3.83
C LEU A 201 -4.91 -34.13 -3.01
N ARG A 202 -5.41 -32.97 -3.44
CA ARG A 202 -5.26 -31.70 -2.71
C ARG A 202 -5.87 -31.77 -1.31
N LEU A 203 -7.05 -32.37 -1.15
CA LEU A 203 -7.67 -32.59 0.15
C LEU A 203 -6.86 -33.55 1.03
N CYS A 204 -6.37 -34.66 0.48
CA CYS A 204 -5.49 -35.60 1.19
C CYS A 204 -4.21 -34.92 1.69
N SER A 205 -3.55 -34.12 0.84
CA SER A 205 -2.33 -33.39 1.24
C SER A 205 -2.60 -32.40 2.36
N LYS A 206 -3.79 -31.77 2.39
CA LYS A 206 -4.16 -30.86 3.47
C LYS A 206 -4.40 -31.59 4.78
N VAL A 207 -5.19 -32.66 4.78
CA VAL A 207 -5.41 -33.50 5.97
C VAL A 207 -4.08 -34.00 6.53
N ASN A 208 -3.20 -34.50 5.66
CA ASN A 208 -1.91 -35.05 6.08
C ASN A 208 -0.96 -34.01 6.70
N LYS A 209 -1.07 -32.72 6.31
CA LYS A 209 -0.31 -31.63 6.93
C LYS A 209 -0.71 -31.37 8.40
N TYR A 210 -1.96 -31.67 8.76
CA TYR A 210 -2.43 -31.57 10.15
C TYR A 210 -2.08 -32.80 10.99
N MET A 211 -1.81 -33.95 10.36
CA MET A 211 -1.41 -35.18 11.08
C MET A 211 0.10 -35.28 11.37
N ASN A 212 0.94 -34.58 10.59
CA ASN A 212 2.40 -34.61 10.74
C ASN A 212 2.99 -33.28 11.27
N GLY A 213 2.13 -32.39 11.78
CA GLY A 213 2.50 -31.07 12.30
C GLY A 213 2.46 -31.00 13.82
#